data_AF-A0A2D6YVR1-F1
#
_entry.id   AF-A0A2D6YVR1-F1
#
_cell.length_a   1.000
_cell.length_b   1.000
_cell.length_c   1.000
_cell.angle_alpha   90.00
_cell.angle_beta   90.00
_cell.angle_gamma   90.00
#
_symmetry.space_group_name_H-M   'P 1'
#
loop_
_entity.id
_entity.type
_entity.pdbx_description
1 polymer ?
#
loop_
_entity_poly.entity_id
_entity_poly.type
_entity_poly.pdbx_seq_one_letter_code
_entity_poly.pdbx_strand_id
1 'polypeptide(L)'
;MNRRNKRRFALASTAVLLAGLGGCVVGNNSKLQRPTIGQELIDLQKARDSGAIDEAEYVRTRTRILENAGVPPKQDSNAGTSSEG
;
A
#
# COMPACT_ATOMS: atom_id res chain seq x y z
N MET A 1 60.91 3.35 11.35
CA MET A 1 59.43 3.25 11.51
C MET A 1 58.91 2.01 10.79
N ASN A 2 58.43 1.00 11.53
CA ASN A 2 58.22 -0.38 11.05
C ASN A 2 56.91 -0.52 10.21
N ARG A 3 57.04 -0.68 8.88
CA ARG A 3 55.92 -0.66 7.90
C ARG A 3 54.93 -1.83 8.01
N ARG A 4 55.24 -2.86 8.80
CA ARG A 4 54.41 -4.07 8.96
C ARG A 4 53.14 -3.83 9.79
N ASN A 5 53.17 -2.87 10.72
CA ASN A 5 52.06 -2.62 11.64
C ASN A 5 50.90 -1.87 10.95
N LYS A 6 51.22 -0.99 9.99
CA LYS A 6 50.24 -0.21 9.24
C LYS A 6 49.32 -1.09 8.37
N ARG A 7 49.87 -2.19 7.82
CA ARG A 7 49.10 -3.18 7.04
C ARG A 7 48.15 -4.01 7.90
N ARG A 8 48.54 -4.32 9.13
CA ARG A 8 47.69 -5.06 10.09
C ARG A 8 46.53 -4.21 10.62
N PHE A 9 46.77 -2.92 10.85
CA PHE A 9 45.71 -1.97 11.22
C PHE A 9 44.72 -1.72 10.07
N ALA A 10 45.19 -1.66 8.81
CA ALA A 10 44.32 -1.46 7.66
C ALA A 10 43.34 -2.64 7.42
N LEU A 11 43.80 -3.88 7.61
CA LEU A 11 42.96 -5.08 7.44
C LEU A 11 41.92 -5.27 8.56
N ALA A 12 42.24 -4.88 9.80
CA ALA A 12 41.31 -5.00 10.92
C ALA A 12 40.13 -4.01 10.81
N SER A 13 40.34 -2.85 10.18
CA SER A 13 39.32 -1.81 10.09
C SER A 13 38.21 -2.12 9.07
N THR A 14 38.47 -2.98 8.07
CA THR A 14 37.47 -3.35 7.06
C THR A 14 36.48 -4.40 7.57
N ALA A 15 36.86 -5.22 8.54
CA ALA A 15 36.00 -6.28 9.08
C ALA A 15 34.87 -5.75 9.98
N VAL A 16 35.09 -4.63 10.69
CA VAL A 16 34.10 -4.03 11.60
C VAL A 16 32.94 -3.37 10.83
N LEU A 17 33.19 -2.88 9.62
CA LEU A 17 32.17 -2.24 8.78
C LEU A 17 31.13 -3.24 8.19
N LEU A 18 31.47 -4.53 8.10
CA LEU A 18 30.57 -5.57 7.56
C LEU A 18 29.65 -6.18 8.62
N ALA A 19 29.96 -6.05 9.91
CA ALA A 19 29.15 -6.61 11.01
C ALA A 19 28.01 -5.69 11.48
N GLY A 20 28.01 -4.41 11.08
CA GLY A 20 27.01 -3.41 11.51
C GLY A 20 25.73 -3.37 10.67
N LEU A 21 25.62 -4.16 9.60
CA LEU A 21 24.47 -4.16 8.67
C LEU A 21 23.36 -5.16 9.06
N GLY A 22 23.48 -5.84 10.21
CA GLY A 22 22.41 -6.64 10.80
C GLY A 22 21.37 -5.77 11.51
N GLY A 23 20.74 -4.84 10.77
CA GLY A 23 19.66 -4.00 11.28
C GLY A 23 18.48 -4.84 11.76
N CYS A 24 17.95 -4.47 12.93
CA CYS A 24 16.81 -5.11 13.57
C CYS A 24 15.63 -5.24 12.59
N VAL A 25 15.32 -6.47 12.16
CA VAL A 25 14.00 -6.78 11.59
C VAL A 25 13.02 -6.78 12.76
N VAL A 26 12.51 -5.61 13.11
CA VAL A 26 11.33 -5.49 13.98
C VAL A 26 10.14 -5.89 13.12
N GLY A 27 9.85 -7.18 13.11
CA GLY A 27 8.67 -7.75 12.47
C GLY A 27 7.43 -7.32 13.26
N ASN A 28 6.97 -6.10 13.02
CA ASN A 28 5.69 -5.64 13.51
C ASN A 28 4.59 -6.43 12.79
N ASN A 29 4.20 -7.57 13.36
CA ASN A 29 2.99 -8.33 13.01
C ASN A 29 1.76 -7.53 13.47
N SER A 30 1.65 -6.28 13.02
CA SER A 30 0.42 -5.53 13.12
C SER A 30 -0.61 -6.34 12.37
N LYS A 31 -1.53 -6.95 13.11
CA LYS A 31 -2.77 -7.46 12.55
C LYS A 31 -3.33 -6.30 11.74
N LEU A 32 -3.21 -6.38 10.42
CA LEU A 32 -3.88 -5.48 9.49
C LEU A 32 -5.35 -5.64 9.83
N GLN A 33 -5.86 -4.77 10.69
CA GLN A 33 -7.28 -4.67 10.94
C GLN A 33 -7.84 -4.37 9.56
N ARG A 34 -8.56 -5.34 9.01
CA ARG A 34 -9.21 -5.14 7.73
C ARG A 34 -10.10 -3.91 7.92
N PRO A 35 -9.94 -2.86 7.09
CA PRO A 35 -10.76 -1.69 7.19
C PRO A 35 -12.23 -2.11 7.13
N THR A 36 -13.07 -1.42 7.88
CA THR A 36 -14.51 -1.64 7.78
C THR A 36 -14.97 -1.22 6.39
N ILE A 37 -16.05 -1.84 5.90
CA ILE A 37 -16.60 -1.52 4.57
C ILE A 37 -16.87 -0.01 4.42
N GLY A 38 -17.35 0.64 5.48
CA GLY A 38 -17.55 2.10 5.49
C GLY A 38 -16.26 2.89 5.25
N GLN A 39 -15.15 2.46 5.85
CA GLN A 39 -13.85 3.09 5.65
C GLN A 39 -13.34 2.89 4.21
N GLU A 40 -13.51 1.69 3.67
CA GLU A 40 -13.14 1.39 2.28
C GLU A 40 -13.91 2.25 1.27
N LEU A 41 -15.21 2.50 1.53
CA LEU A 41 -16.03 3.40 0.71
C LEU A 41 -15.61 4.87 0.83
N ILE A 42 -15.21 5.33 2.03
CA ILE A 42 -14.69 6.69 2.24
C ILE A 42 -13.36 6.87 1.50
N ASP A 43 -12.48 5.89 1.57
CA ASP A 43 -11.19 5.93 0.90
C ASP A 43 -11.37 5.92 -0.63
N LEU A 44 -12.31 5.12 -1.14
CA LEU A 44 -12.67 5.10 -2.56
C LEU A 44 -13.24 6.45 -3.03
N GLN A 45 -14.10 7.07 -2.22
CA GLN A 45 -14.64 8.41 -2.46
C GLN A 45 -13.52 9.45 -2.53
N LYS A 46 -12.60 9.41 -1.57
CA LYS A 46 -11.44 10.31 -1.53
C LYS A 46 -10.51 10.12 -2.73
N ALA A 47 -10.29 8.88 -3.17
CA ALA A 47 -9.49 8.59 -4.36
C ALA A 47 -10.09 9.26 -5.59
N ARG A 48 -11.41 9.15 -5.79
CA ARG A 48 -12.12 9.83 -6.87
C ARG A 48 -12.01 11.35 -6.78
N ASP A 49 -12.26 11.90 -5.60
CA ASP A 49 -12.25 13.36 -5.39
C ASP A 49 -10.83 13.95 -5.53
N SER A 50 -9.80 13.14 -5.28
CA SER A 50 -8.40 13.51 -5.53
C SER A 50 -7.97 13.35 -6.99
N GLY A 51 -8.84 12.82 -7.86
CA GLY A 51 -8.53 12.52 -9.26
C GLY A 51 -7.63 11.31 -9.47
N ALA A 52 -7.46 10.46 -8.45
CA ALA A 52 -6.64 9.25 -8.53
C ALA A 52 -7.34 8.12 -9.30
N ILE A 53 -8.67 8.14 -9.36
CA ILE A 53 -9.51 7.23 -10.15
C ILE A 53 -10.60 8.03 -10.87
N ASP A 54 -11.12 7.49 -11.97
CA ASP A 54 -12.24 8.09 -12.69
C ASP A 54 -13.61 7.68 -12.09
N GLU A 55 -14.69 8.33 -12.56
CA GLU A 55 -16.05 8.05 -12.09
C GLU A 55 -16.49 6.61 -12.43
N ALA A 56 -16.06 6.05 -13.56
CA ALA A 56 -16.44 4.70 -13.95
C ALA A 56 -15.77 3.64 -13.06
N GLU A 57 -14.50 3.83 -12.73
CA GLU A 57 -13.73 3.02 -11.79
C GLU A 57 -14.28 3.11 -10.37
N TYR A 58 -14.68 4.32 -9.95
CA TYR A 58 -15.36 4.54 -8.67
C TYR A 58 -16.65 3.72 -8.59
N VAL A 59 -17.55 3.84 -9.57
CA VAL A 59 -18.84 3.12 -9.56
C VAL A 59 -18.62 1.60 -9.56
N ARG A 60 -17.74 1.08 -10.42
CA ARG A 60 -17.47 -0.37 -10.50
C ARG A 60 -16.91 -0.92 -9.20
N THR A 61 -16.00 -0.17 -8.56
CA THR A 61 -15.36 -0.61 -7.30
C THR A 61 -16.32 -0.50 -6.13
N ARG A 62 -17.13 0.57 -6.07
CA ARG A 62 -18.17 0.76 -5.07
C ARG A 62 -19.19 -0.38 -5.10
N THR A 63 -19.67 -0.75 -6.29
CA THR A 63 -20.62 -1.86 -6.45
C THR A 63 -20.00 -3.17 -5.97
N ARG A 64 -18.76 -3.48 -6.35
CA ARG A 64 -18.05 -4.69 -5.91
C ARG A 64 -17.91 -4.75 -4.38
N ILE A 65 -17.58 -3.64 -3.73
CA ILE A 65 -17.44 -3.56 -2.27
C ILE A 65 -18.78 -3.86 -1.59
N LEU A 66 -19.87 -3.27 -2.10
CA LEU A 66 -21.22 -3.47 -1.56
C LEU A 66 -21.74 -4.91 -1.78
N GLU A 67 -21.48 -5.50 -2.94
CA GLU A 67 -21.82 -6.90 -3.25
C GLU A 67 -21.10 -7.86 -2.30
N ASN A 68 -19.79 -7.65 -2.08
CA ASN A 68 -19.01 -8.45 -1.12
C ASN A 68 -19.51 -8.29 0.32
N ALA A 69 -20.11 -7.14 0.64
CA ALA A 69 -20.73 -6.87 1.93
C ALA A 69 -22.14 -7.47 2.07
N GLY A 70 -22.70 -8.09 1.03
CA GLY A 70 -24.08 -8.57 1.02
C GLY A 70 -25.12 -7.44 1.03
N VAL A 71 -24.70 -6.22 0.73
CA VAL A 71 -25.61 -5.07 0.60
C VAL A 71 -26.11 -5.06 -0.85
N PRO A 72 -27.42 -5.19 -1.09
CA PRO A 72 -27.95 -5.16 -2.44
C PRO A 72 -27.59 -3.81 -3.08
N PRO A 73 -27.08 -3.80 -4.33
CA PRO A 73 -26.80 -2.56 -5.02
C PRO A 73 -28.11 -1.79 -5.11
N LYS A 74 -28.11 -0.56 -4.60
CA LYS A 74 -29.22 0.37 -4.83
C LYS A 74 -29.24 0.57 -6.35
N GLN A 75 -30.28 0.07 -7.01
CA GLN A 75 -30.44 0.28 -8.44
C GLN A 75 -30.65 1.76 -8.66
N ASP A 76 -29.59 2.45 -9.06
CA ASP A 76 -29.68 3.79 -9.60
C ASP A 76 -30.42 3.64 -10.92
N SER A 77 -31.72 3.91 -10.92
CA SER A 77 -32.63 3.76 -12.06
C SER A 77 -32.34 4.73 -13.23
N ASN A 78 -31.10 5.23 -13.33
CA ASN A 78 -30.62 6.16 -14.36
C ASN A 78 -29.25 5.77 -14.94
N ALA A 79 -28.84 4.50 -14.89
CA ALA A 79 -27.64 4.01 -15.59
C ALA A 79 -27.97 3.34 -16.94
N GLY A 80 -28.91 3.92 -17.69
CA GLY A 80 -29.40 3.32 -18.93
C GLY A 80 -30.06 4.30 -19.88
N THR A 81 -29.38 5.39 -20.25
CA THR A 81 -29.66 6.14 -21.49
C THR A 81 -28.44 6.95 -21.92
N SER A 82 -27.45 6.27 -22.50
CA SER A 82 -26.49 6.91 -23.40
C SER A 82 -26.47 6.13 -24.71
N SER A 83 -27.46 6.45 -25.53
CA SER A 83 -27.45 6.60 -26.98
C SER A 83 -26.57 5.69 -27.84
N GLU A 84 -27.22 4.73 -28.51
CA GLU A 84 -26.98 4.44 -29.93
C GLU A 84 -28.28 4.77 -30.69
N GLY A 85 -28.18 5.67 -31.65
CA GLY A 85 -29.26 6.15 -32.52
C GLY A 85 -28.71 7.13 -33.54
#